data_AF-A0A2U3LLL2-F1
#
_entry.id   AF-A0A2U3LLL2-F1
#
_cell.length_a   1.000
_cell.length_b   1.000
_cell.length_c   1.000
_cell.angle_alpha   90.00
_cell.angle_beta   90.00
_cell.angle_gamma   90.00
#
_symmetry.space_group_name_H-M   'P 1'
#
loop_
_entity.id
_entity.type
_entity.pdbx_description
1 polymer ?
#
loop_
_entity_poly.entity_id
_entity_poly.type
_entity_poly.pdbx_seq_one_letter_code
_entity_poly.pdbx_strand_id
1 'polypeptide(L)'
;MAITRRYFFYGSLLAGAVPAVGFGSTPSLKSAGYKSPNEKLNFASIGAGGQAASNISAAAPTENIVALCDVDDRRASAMFTRFPNAPKFRDFRQMLDKEGKNIDAVIVAIPDHMHATAAMWAMERGKHVYVQKPLVRTVWEARQLREGAAKYKVATQMGNQGYSNEGTRQAAEMVWNGDIGNVTEVHAWSDRPMWPQGLTEIPKEDPVPNTLDWDLWLGIADKRPFTADGKTEPDRNGGFFYQPFNWRGFYDFGCGALGDMACHILGAPNMALHLSNRKLLSVEAVKKEGTSPFMYPKGSVIRYDFAAYGDMPALKVFWYDGLKEAPKIAGVPEGEWIGDPPSLQGAGGRGGRGQGAGTPAGAPGATPGAAQAGPGGGRGFGAMRPAGNEFRSPGRVFNWDEFAALKAATTPLRFPQPDGSLFVGDKGMLTTGTYGDVTRLIPVEKMKDYRMPAPLLTRSPGHMRDFIRACKGGDPACSNFEVAAPFVEWMLLGVIALRHEGKLEYDPEKMRITNVSEANKLLKPTFRKGWEFHTVKT
;
A
#
# COMPACT_ATOMS: atom_id res chain seq x y z
N MET A 1 24.81 27.36 -5.49
CA MET A 1 25.58 26.27 -6.14
C MET A 1 24.78 25.78 -7.32
N ALA A 2 25.42 25.63 -8.48
CA ALA A 2 24.77 25.15 -9.69
C ALA A 2 24.36 23.69 -9.52
N ILE A 3 23.15 23.34 -9.97
CA ILE A 3 22.70 21.96 -10.16
C ILE A 3 23.80 21.24 -10.93
N THR A 4 24.41 20.21 -10.34
CA THR A 4 25.47 19.49 -11.02
C THR A 4 24.85 18.73 -12.20
N ARG A 5 25.32 19.04 -13.42
CA ARG A 5 24.85 18.43 -14.68
C ARG A 5 24.89 16.89 -14.69
N ARG A 6 25.60 16.28 -13.74
CA ARG A 6 25.72 14.82 -13.57
C ARG A 6 24.44 14.11 -13.11
N TYR A 7 23.50 14.80 -12.47
CA TYR A 7 22.26 14.17 -11.99
C TYR A 7 20.97 14.71 -12.63
N PHE A 8 21.06 15.77 -13.43
CA PHE A 8 19.91 16.38 -14.12
C PHE A 8 19.20 15.39 -15.07
N PHE A 9 19.91 14.40 -15.61
CA PHE A 9 19.34 13.41 -16.53
C PHE A 9 18.33 12.44 -15.89
N TYR A 10 18.29 12.31 -14.55
CA TYR A 10 17.34 11.40 -13.88
C TYR A 10 15.93 11.98 -13.73
N GLY A 11 15.80 13.32 -13.63
CA GLY A 11 14.50 13.99 -13.63
C GLY A 11 13.83 14.02 -15.01
N SER A 12 14.62 14.18 -16.07
CA SER A 12 14.12 14.26 -17.46
C SER A 12 13.78 12.89 -18.07
N LEU A 13 14.33 11.78 -17.59
CA LEU A 13 13.95 10.43 -18.06
C LEU A 13 12.61 9.96 -17.46
N LEU A 14 12.26 10.43 -16.26
CA LEU A 14 10.90 10.28 -15.71
C LEU A 14 9.86 11.15 -16.42
N ALA A 15 10.29 12.20 -17.13
CA ALA A 15 9.45 13.03 -17.99
C ALA A 15 9.54 12.67 -19.49
N GLY A 16 10.43 11.78 -19.91
CA GLY A 16 10.90 11.71 -21.31
C GLY A 16 11.05 10.33 -21.96
N ALA A 17 10.96 9.22 -21.22
CA ALA A 17 10.76 7.92 -21.86
C ALA A 17 9.25 7.72 -22.09
N VAL A 18 8.73 8.35 -23.14
CA VAL A 18 7.38 8.06 -23.66
C VAL A 18 7.49 6.72 -24.40
N PRO A 19 6.92 5.61 -23.90
CA PRO A 19 6.65 4.48 -24.78
C PRO A 19 5.69 5.03 -25.85
N ALA A 20 6.00 4.85 -27.13
CA ALA A 20 5.22 5.37 -28.25
C ALA A 20 3.74 4.87 -28.29
N VAL A 21 3.34 4.04 -27.34
CA VAL A 21 2.00 3.48 -27.19
C VAL A 21 1.64 3.44 -25.70
N GLY A 22 0.93 4.44 -25.16
CA GLY A 22 0.33 4.27 -23.82
C GLY A 22 -0.13 5.51 -23.05
N PHE A 23 0.50 6.68 -23.19
CA PHE A 23 0.07 7.85 -22.43
C PHE A 23 -1.07 8.61 -23.15
N GLY A 24 -2.26 8.65 -22.53
CA GLY A 24 -3.46 9.26 -23.09
C GLY A 24 -4.46 8.29 -23.75
N SER A 25 -4.29 6.98 -23.56
CA SER A 25 -5.20 5.98 -24.17
C SER A 25 -6.51 5.80 -23.42
N THR A 26 -6.65 6.30 -22.19
CA THR A 26 -7.93 6.30 -21.48
C THR A 26 -8.91 7.21 -22.21
N PRO A 27 -10.12 6.74 -22.58
CA PRO A 27 -11.12 7.61 -23.15
C PRO A 27 -11.36 8.78 -22.20
N SER A 28 -11.18 10.02 -22.67
CA SER A 28 -11.66 11.21 -21.98
C SER A 28 -13.14 11.05 -21.61
N LEU A 29 -13.60 11.74 -20.56
CA LEU A 29 -15.02 11.74 -20.18
C LEU A 29 -15.95 11.97 -21.39
N LYS A 30 -15.58 12.92 -22.26
CA LYS A 30 -16.33 13.22 -23.49
C LYS A 30 -16.46 12.00 -24.41
N SER A 31 -15.37 11.26 -24.62
CA SER A 31 -15.41 10.01 -25.40
C SER A 31 -16.13 8.86 -24.70
N ALA A 32 -16.24 8.89 -23.38
CA ALA A 32 -17.04 7.95 -22.59
C ALA A 32 -18.54 8.34 -22.50
N GLY A 33 -18.97 9.39 -23.23
CA GLY A 33 -20.37 9.81 -23.32
C GLY A 33 -20.80 10.87 -22.30
N TYR A 34 -19.87 11.39 -21.50
CA TYR A 34 -20.13 12.48 -20.57
C TYR A 34 -20.20 13.83 -21.30
N LYS A 35 -21.10 14.69 -20.87
CA LYS A 35 -21.33 16.04 -21.39
C LYS A 35 -20.35 17.06 -20.81
N SER A 36 -19.82 16.83 -19.60
CA SER A 36 -18.93 17.78 -18.92
C SER A 36 -17.85 17.10 -18.06
N PRO A 37 -16.62 17.66 -17.98
CA PRO A 37 -15.60 17.20 -17.03
C PRO A 37 -16.01 17.28 -15.55
N ASN A 38 -17.05 18.05 -15.24
CA ASN A 38 -17.58 18.21 -13.88
C ASN A 38 -18.58 17.11 -13.48
N GLU A 39 -18.97 16.23 -14.41
CA GLU A 39 -19.83 15.11 -14.07
C GLU A 39 -19.12 14.14 -13.11
N LYS A 40 -19.91 13.55 -12.22
CA LYS A 40 -19.44 12.62 -11.21
C LYS A 40 -19.32 11.23 -11.82
N LEU A 41 -18.23 10.55 -11.49
CA LEU A 41 -18.05 9.13 -11.77
C LEU A 41 -18.97 8.32 -10.84
N ASN A 42 -19.45 7.20 -11.34
CA ASN A 42 -20.15 6.19 -10.58
C ASN A 42 -19.17 5.10 -10.12
N PHE A 43 -18.89 5.10 -8.82
CA PHE A 43 -18.04 4.12 -8.17
C PHE A 43 -18.84 2.93 -7.65
N ALA A 44 -18.36 1.72 -7.95
CA ALA A 44 -18.69 0.52 -7.19
C ALA A 44 -17.53 0.15 -6.26
N SER A 45 -17.83 -0.62 -5.21
CA SER A 45 -16.80 -1.14 -4.30
C SER A 45 -16.94 -2.65 -4.13
N ILE A 46 -15.84 -3.37 -4.34
CA ILE A 46 -15.63 -4.76 -3.96
C ILE A 46 -14.86 -4.74 -2.64
N GLY A 47 -15.53 -5.18 -1.58
CA GLY A 47 -15.24 -4.85 -0.18
C GLY A 47 -16.04 -3.61 0.26
N ALA A 48 -16.60 -3.64 1.46
CA ALA A 48 -17.34 -2.52 2.06
C ALA A 48 -17.02 -2.30 3.55
N GLY A 49 -16.20 -3.16 4.17
CA GLY A 49 -15.66 -2.97 5.52
C GLY A 49 -14.20 -2.50 5.55
N GLY A 50 -13.68 -2.21 6.75
CA GLY A 50 -12.25 -1.94 6.97
C GLY A 50 -11.67 -0.87 6.03
N GLN A 51 -10.60 -1.20 5.31
CA GLN A 51 -9.93 -0.27 4.40
C GLN A 51 -10.81 0.15 3.21
N ALA A 52 -11.72 -0.72 2.75
CA ALA A 52 -12.68 -0.38 1.70
C ALA A 52 -13.59 0.78 2.15
N ALA A 53 -14.06 0.76 3.41
CA ALA A 53 -14.87 1.85 3.96
C ALA A 53 -14.13 3.19 3.95
N SER A 54 -12.83 3.22 4.24
CA SER A 54 -12.00 4.43 4.09
C SER A 54 -11.89 4.88 2.63
N ASN A 55 -11.73 3.95 1.68
CA ASN A 55 -11.66 4.29 0.26
C ASN A 55 -13.00 4.82 -0.29
N ILE A 56 -14.12 4.20 0.07
CA ILE A 56 -15.47 4.69 -0.23
C ILE A 56 -15.65 6.08 0.36
N SER A 57 -15.22 6.29 1.61
CA SER A 57 -15.32 7.60 2.29
C SER A 57 -14.48 8.68 1.63
N ALA A 58 -13.37 8.32 0.98
CA ALA A 58 -12.52 9.26 0.24
C ALA A 58 -13.11 9.62 -1.14
N ALA A 59 -13.88 8.72 -1.77
CA ALA A 59 -14.49 8.97 -3.08
C ALA A 59 -15.87 9.66 -2.99
N ALA A 60 -16.71 9.25 -2.04
CA ALA A 60 -18.09 9.70 -1.89
C ALA A 60 -18.32 11.23 -1.77
N PRO A 61 -17.37 12.05 -1.27
CA PRO A 61 -17.55 13.51 -1.24
C PRO A 61 -17.62 14.14 -2.64
N THR A 62 -16.94 13.56 -3.63
CA THR A 62 -16.88 14.14 -4.99
C THR A 62 -17.52 13.27 -6.05
N GLU A 63 -17.66 11.96 -5.82
CA GLU A 63 -18.18 10.99 -6.80
C GLU A 63 -19.40 10.23 -6.23
N ASN A 64 -20.13 9.51 -7.10
CA ASN A 64 -21.30 8.74 -6.69
C ASN A 64 -20.88 7.33 -6.24
N ILE A 65 -21.53 6.78 -5.21
CA ILE A 65 -21.39 5.38 -4.82
C ILE A 65 -22.64 4.63 -5.29
N VAL A 66 -22.51 3.79 -6.32
CA VAL A 66 -23.65 3.20 -7.04
C VAL A 66 -23.85 1.72 -6.78
N ALA A 67 -22.86 0.99 -6.27
CA ALA A 67 -23.00 -0.42 -5.91
C ALA A 67 -21.98 -0.83 -4.85
N LEU A 68 -22.36 -1.71 -3.93
CA LEU A 68 -21.48 -2.20 -2.86
C LEU A 68 -21.52 -3.73 -2.83
N CYS A 69 -20.34 -4.35 -2.76
CA CYS A 69 -20.18 -5.79 -2.69
C CYS A 69 -19.32 -6.19 -1.49
N ASP A 70 -19.79 -7.09 -0.64
CA ASP A 70 -18.98 -7.69 0.43
C ASP A 70 -19.54 -9.07 0.77
N VAL A 71 -18.67 -10.04 1.03
CA VAL A 71 -19.06 -11.41 1.34
C VAL A 71 -19.51 -11.58 2.79
N ASP A 72 -19.22 -10.60 3.68
CA ASP A 72 -19.64 -10.59 5.09
C ASP A 72 -20.50 -9.37 5.40
N ASP A 73 -21.82 -9.56 5.50
CA ASP A 73 -22.79 -8.47 5.76
C ASP A 73 -22.48 -7.69 7.04
N ARG A 74 -21.92 -8.37 8.05
CA ARG A 74 -21.51 -7.75 9.32
C ARG A 74 -20.39 -6.74 9.11
N ARG A 75 -19.46 -7.00 8.19
CA ARG A 75 -18.34 -6.11 7.86
C ARG A 75 -18.81 -4.91 7.05
N ALA A 76 -19.76 -5.13 6.15
CA ALA A 76 -20.31 -4.11 5.26
C ALA A 76 -21.37 -3.20 5.89
N SER A 77 -21.96 -3.62 7.02
CA SER A 77 -23.11 -2.98 7.67
C SER A 77 -23.03 -1.45 7.77
N ALA A 78 -21.87 -0.91 8.14
CA ALA A 78 -21.68 0.54 8.26
C ALA A 78 -21.83 1.27 6.90
N MET A 79 -21.24 0.73 5.83
CA MET A 79 -21.36 1.32 4.48
C MET A 79 -22.75 1.04 3.88
N PHE A 80 -23.34 -0.12 4.13
CA PHE A 80 -24.71 -0.44 3.72
C PHE A 80 -25.76 0.48 4.36
N THR A 81 -25.50 0.93 5.59
CA THR A 81 -26.33 1.93 6.29
C THR A 81 -26.10 3.32 5.73
N ARG A 82 -24.84 3.68 5.45
CA ARG A 82 -24.49 5.01 4.91
C ARG A 82 -24.98 5.23 3.48
N PHE A 83 -25.01 4.18 2.67
CA PHE A 83 -25.45 4.22 1.27
C PHE A 83 -26.63 3.26 1.08
N PRO A 84 -27.81 3.56 1.66
CA PRO A 84 -28.94 2.63 1.69
C PRO A 84 -29.52 2.33 0.30
N ASN A 85 -29.34 3.26 -0.65
CA ASN A 85 -29.87 3.17 -2.01
C ASN A 85 -28.92 2.46 -3.00
N ALA A 86 -27.67 2.21 -2.62
CA ALA A 86 -26.76 1.45 -3.47
C ALA A 86 -27.14 -0.04 -3.41
N PRO A 87 -27.37 -0.72 -4.55
CA PRO A 87 -27.58 -2.16 -4.58
C PRO A 87 -26.42 -2.91 -3.90
N LYS A 88 -26.76 -3.96 -3.17
CA LYS A 88 -25.87 -4.73 -2.31
C LYS A 88 -25.69 -6.13 -2.87
N PHE A 89 -24.44 -6.58 -2.96
CA PHE A 89 -24.09 -7.89 -3.49
C PHE A 89 -23.13 -8.61 -2.55
N ARG A 90 -23.15 -9.94 -2.57
CA ARG A 90 -22.07 -10.76 -1.98
C ARG A 90 -21.05 -11.20 -3.02
N ASP A 91 -21.51 -11.44 -4.25
CA ASP A 91 -20.67 -11.85 -5.38
C ASP A 91 -20.43 -10.66 -6.33
N PHE A 92 -19.17 -10.24 -6.47
CA PHE A 92 -18.82 -9.11 -7.33
C PHE A 92 -19.08 -9.41 -8.81
N ARG A 93 -19.08 -10.68 -9.22
CA ARG A 93 -19.36 -11.07 -10.60
C ARG A 93 -20.80 -10.72 -10.95
N GLN A 94 -21.73 -11.05 -10.04
CA GLN A 94 -23.13 -10.67 -10.18
C GLN A 94 -23.34 -9.14 -10.16
N MET A 95 -22.58 -8.43 -9.31
CA MET A 95 -22.59 -6.96 -9.30
C MET A 95 -22.18 -6.39 -10.66
N LEU A 96 -21.05 -6.87 -11.20
CA LEU A 96 -20.54 -6.41 -12.50
C LEU A 96 -21.49 -6.77 -13.65
N ASP A 97 -22.15 -7.92 -13.61
CA ASP A 97 -23.08 -8.33 -14.67
C ASP A 97 -24.40 -7.54 -14.63
N LYS A 98 -24.90 -7.21 -13.44
CA LYS A 98 -26.17 -6.46 -13.28
C LYS A 98 -25.99 -4.94 -13.39
N GLU A 99 -24.96 -4.41 -12.75
CA GLU A 99 -24.72 -2.96 -12.63
C GLU A 99 -23.62 -2.46 -13.57
N GLY A 100 -23.00 -3.31 -14.38
CA GLY A 100 -21.84 -2.95 -15.19
C GLY A 100 -22.04 -1.74 -16.10
N LYS A 101 -23.27 -1.46 -16.56
CA LYS A 101 -23.57 -0.25 -17.37
C LYS A 101 -23.59 1.04 -16.54
N ASN A 102 -23.83 0.92 -15.24
CA ASN A 102 -23.95 2.05 -14.30
C ASN A 102 -22.64 2.37 -13.57
N ILE A 103 -21.58 1.56 -13.78
CA ILE A 103 -20.29 1.67 -13.09
C ILE A 103 -19.24 2.24 -14.04
N ASP A 104 -18.47 3.24 -13.58
CA ASP A 104 -17.28 3.76 -14.28
C ASP A 104 -15.97 3.26 -13.64
N ALA A 105 -15.94 3.23 -12.30
CA ALA A 105 -14.77 2.88 -11.53
C ALA A 105 -15.10 1.88 -10.42
N VAL A 106 -14.15 1.00 -10.12
CA VAL A 106 -14.26 -0.02 -9.08
C VAL A 106 -13.13 0.15 -8.06
N ILE A 107 -13.50 0.25 -6.79
CA ILE A 107 -12.56 0.08 -5.67
C ILE A 107 -12.49 -1.41 -5.34
N VAL A 108 -11.29 -1.97 -5.33
CA VAL A 108 -11.00 -3.34 -4.90
C VAL A 108 -10.20 -3.27 -3.60
N ALA A 109 -10.83 -3.59 -2.49
CA ALA A 109 -10.23 -3.52 -1.15
C ALA A 109 -10.67 -4.73 -0.31
N ILE A 110 -10.25 -5.91 -0.76
CA ILE A 110 -10.54 -7.24 -0.22
C ILE A 110 -9.20 -7.94 0.13
N PRO A 111 -9.18 -9.20 0.62
CA PRO A 111 -7.92 -9.92 0.82
C PRO A 111 -7.09 -10.08 -0.46
N ASP A 112 -5.76 -10.08 -0.31
CA ASP A 112 -4.80 -9.97 -1.42
C ASP A 112 -4.99 -11.07 -2.49
N HIS A 113 -5.38 -12.29 -2.10
CA HIS A 113 -5.59 -13.41 -3.03
C HIS A 113 -6.70 -13.17 -4.05
N MET A 114 -7.59 -12.20 -3.82
CA MET A 114 -8.67 -11.88 -4.75
C MET A 114 -8.44 -10.60 -5.55
N HIS A 115 -7.38 -9.84 -5.28
CA HIS A 115 -7.12 -8.57 -5.95
C HIS A 115 -7.05 -8.71 -7.48
N ALA A 116 -6.23 -9.64 -7.97
CA ALA A 116 -6.00 -9.80 -9.40
C ALA A 116 -7.27 -10.18 -10.16
N THR A 117 -8.02 -11.17 -9.64
CA THR A 117 -9.28 -11.62 -10.25
C THR A 117 -10.30 -10.50 -10.27
N ALA A 118 -10.58 -9.85 -9.14
CA ALA A 118 -11.57 -8.79 -9.07
C ALA A 118 -11.20 -7.59 -9.97
N ALA A 119 -9.92 -7.20 -9.99
CA ALA A 119 -9.42 -6.12 -10.82
C ALA A 119 -9.54 -6.45 -12.31
N MET A 120 -9.08 -7.63 -12.75
CA MET A 120 -9.14 -8.00 -14.17
C MET A 120 -10.58 -8.11 -14.68
N TRP A 121 -11.48 -8.70 -13.89
CA TRP A 121 -12.90 -8.79 -14.25
C TRP A 121 -13.56 -7.42 -14.43
N ALA A 122 -13.12 -6.41 -13.67
CA ALA A 122 -13.56 -5.02 -13.83
C ALA A 122 -12.92 -4.37 -15.07
N MET A 123 -11.60 -4.51 -15.28
CA MET A 123 -10.89 -3.93 -16.43
C MET A 123 -11.39 -4.49 -17.77
N GLU A 124 -11.67 -5.81 -17.84
CA GLU A 124 -12.25 -6.46 -19.03
C GLU A 124 -13.59 -5.83 -19.46
N ARG A 125 -14.31 -5.24 -18.51
CA ARG A 125 -15.58 -4.51 -18.73
C ARG A 125 -15.37 -3.01 -18.90
N GLY A 126 -14.13 -2.59 -19.16
CA GLY A 126 -13.75 -1.19 -19.38
C GLY A 126 -13.80 -0.31 -18.13
N LYS A 127 -13.77 -0.89 -16.93
CA LYS A 127 -13.88 -0.14 -15.67
C LYS A 127 -12.50 0.31 -15.19
N HIS A 128 -12.42 1.55 -14.72
CA HIS A 128 -11.23 2.02 -14.01
C HIS A 128 -11.11 1.31 -12.67
N VAL A 129 -9.89 1.02 -12.22
CA VAL A 129 -9.70 0.20 -11.01
C VAL A 129 -8.70 0.81 -10.04
N TYR A 130 -9.18 1.05 -8.82
CA TYR A 130 -8.34 1.31 -7.66
C TYR A 130 -8.20 -0.01 -6.89
N VAL A 131 -6.98 -0.51 -6.69
CA VAL A 131 -6.74 -1.77 -5.95
C VAL A 131 -5.92 -1.47 -4.71
N GLN A 132 -6.34 -1.96 -3.54
CA GLN A 132 -5.54 -1.79 -2.34
C GLN A 132 -4.20 -2.52 -2.40
N LYS A 133 -3.28 -2.10 -1.53
CA LYS A 133 -1.97 -2.73 -1.38
C LYS A 133 -2.04 -4.05 -0.58
N PRO A 134 -1.06 -4.97 -0.79
CA PRO A 134 -0.20 -5.04 -1.97
C PRO A 134 -1.03 -5.25 -3.23
N LEU A 135 -0.55 -4.80 -4.40
CA LEU A 135 -1.34 -4.83 -5.64
C LEU A 135 -1.94 -6.21 -5.90
N VAL A 136 -1.14 -7.28 -5.70
CA VAL A 136 -1.49 -8.69 -5.92
C VAL A 136 -0.61 -9.59 -5.04
N ARG A 137 -0.82 -10.91 -5.10
CA ARG A 137 -0.08 -11.91 -4.32
C ARG A 137 1.06 -12.59 -5.09
N THR A 138 1.01 -12.62 -6.41
CA THR A 138 2.02 -13.29 -7.23
C THR A 138 2.63 -12.39 -8.30
N VAL A 139 3.85 -12.70 -8.71
CA VAL A 139 4.59 -11.96 -9.75
C VAL A 139 3.83 -11.94 -11.07
N TRP A 140 3.28 -13.09 -11.48
CA TRP A 140 2.51 -13.17 -12.71
C TRP A 140 1.26 -12.30 -12.68
N GLU A 141 0.52 -12.29 -11.57
CA GLU A 141 -0.66 -11.42 -11.43
C GLU A 141 -0.29 -9.93 -11.58
N ALA A 142 0.88 -9.51 -11.12
CA ALA A 142 1.31 -8.11 -11.21
C ALA A 142 1.49 -7.71 -12.68
N ARG A 143 2.17 -8.56 -13.45
CA ARG A 143 2.34 -8.37 -14.90
C ARG A 143 1.00 -8.35 -15.62
N GLN A 144 0.11 -9.29 -15.29
CA GLN A 144 -1.21 -9.38 -15.90
C GLN A 144 -2.06 -8.14 -15.63
N LEU A 145 -2.04 -7.58 -14.42
CA LEU A 145 -2.78 -6.35 -14.14
C LEU A 145 -2.22 -5.16 -14.92
N ARG A 146 -0.89 -5.02 -15.01
CA ARG A 146 -0.25 -3.97 -15.83
C ARG A 146 -0.64 -4.10 -17.30
N GLU A 147 -0.46 -5.28 -17.87
CA GLU A 147 -0.79 -5.57 -19.26
C GLU A 147 -2.30 -5.41 -19.53
N GLY A 148 -3.15 -5.77 -18.56
CA GLY A 148 -4.59 -5.54 -18.59
C GLY A 148 -4.95 -4.06 -18.63
N ALA A 149 -4.33 -3.24 -17.78
CA ALA A 149 -4.55 -1.80 -17.77
C ALA A 149 -4.23 -1.17 -19.14
N ALA A 150 -3.11 -1.56 -19.76
CA ALA A 150 -2.72 -1.12 -21.09
C ALA A 150 -3.70 -1.62 -22.17
N LYS A 151 -4.05 -2.91 -22.16
CA LYS A 151 -4.95 -3.54 -23.14
C LYS A 151 -6.35 -2.91 -23.12
N TYR A 152 -6.94 -2.77 -21.94
CA TYR A 152 -8.30 -2.27 -21.77
C TYR A 152 -8.37 -0.74 -21.68
N LYS A 153 -7.22 -0.07 -21.67
CA LYS A 153 -7.09 1.40 -21.69
C LYS A 153 -7.87 2.07 -20.57
N VAL A 154 -7.66 1.59 -19.34
CA VAL A 154 -8.34 2.06 -18.14
C VAL A 154 -7.37 2.72 -17.17
N ALA A 155 -7.83 3.77 -16.48
CA ALA A 155 -7.10 4.36 -15.37
C ALA A 155 -7.00 3.36 -14.21
N THR A 156 -5.82 3.28 -13.62
CA THR A 156 -5.53 2.37 -12.51
C THR A 156 -4.77 3.08 -11.40
N GLN A 157 -4.92 2.60 -10.16
CA GLN A 157 -4.07 3.02 -9.06
C GLN A 157 -3.97 1.94 -7.98
N MET A 158 -2.76 1.67 -7.47
CA MET A 158 -2.58 0.93 -6.23
C MET A 158 -2.77 1.84 -5.01
N GLY A 159 -3.40 1.31 -3.96
CA GLY A 159 -3.71 1.99 -2.71
C GLY A 159 -2.53 2.26 -1.76
N ASN A 160 -1.35 2.56 -2.27
CA ASN A 160 -0.14 2.87 -1.49
C ASN A 160 0.08 4.40 -1.40
N GLN A 161 -0.44 5.02 -0.35
CA GLN A 161 -0.54 6.47 -0.25
C GLN A 161 0.80 7.21 -0.26
N GLY A 162 1.91 6.53 0.07
CA GLY A 162 3.26 7.12 0.09
C GLY A 162 3.69 7.65 -1.26
N TYR A 163 3.24 7.07 -2.38
CA TYR A 163 3.52 7.59 -3.72
C TYR A 163 2.84 8.94 -4.00
N SER A 164 1.81 9.29 -3.23
CA SER A 164 1.15 10.59 -3.30
C SER A 164 1.69 11.61 -2.29
N ASN A 165 2.55 11.20 -1.36
CA ASN A 165 3.10 12.08 -0.33
C ASN A 165 4.31 12.88 -0.83
N GLU A 166 4.52 14.06 -0.23
CA GLU A 166 5.65 14.93 -0.57
C GLU A 166 6.98 14.33 -0.11
N GLY A 167 7.04 13.75 1.08
CA GLY A 167 8.27 13.21 1.64
C GLY A 167 8.93 12.11 0.77
N THR A 168 8.14 11.26 0.11
CA THR A 168 8.66 10.27 -0.87
C THR A 168 9.37 10.95 -2.05
N ARG A 169 8.84 12.09 -2.52
CA ARG A 169 9.45 12.87 -3.61
C ARG A 169 10.71 13.57 -3.13
N GLN A 170 10.66 14.17 -1.95
CA GLN A 170 11.82 14.79 -1.32
C GLN A 170 12.96 13.78 -1.17
N ALA A 171 12.68 12.54 -0.74
CA ALA A 171 13.70 11.50 -0.65
C ALA A 171 14.40 11.26 -2.00
N ALA A 172 13.62 11.16 -3.09
CA ALA A 172 14.16 11.02 -4.43
C ALA A 172 14.98 12.25 -4.87
N GLU A 173 14.43 13.45 -4.66
CA GLU A 173 15.08 14.71 -5.05
C GLU A 173 16.39 14.94 -4.27
N MET A 174 16.47 14.59 -2.99
CA MET A 174 17.70 14.64 -2.17
C MET A 174 18.76 13.65 -2.66
N VAL A 175 18.35 12.41 -2.96
CA VAL A 175 19.26 11.39 -3.52
C VAL A 175 19.80 11.85 -4.88
N TRP A 176 18.94 12.36 -5.76
CA TRP A 176 19.35 12.85 -7.08
C TRP A 176 20.13 14.16 -7.02
N ASN A 177 19.97 14.98 -5.98
CA ASN A 177 20.85 16.13 -5.77
C ASN A 177 22.28 15.72 -5.37
N GLY A 178 22.48 14.45 -5.01
CA GLY A 178 23.78 13.89 -4.62
C GLY A 178 24.11 14.11 -3.14
N ASP A 179 23.12 14.43 -2.31
CA ASP A 179 23.31 14.83 -0.91
C ASP A 179 23.94 13.73 -0.05
N ILE A 180 23.74 12.47 -0.44
CA ILE A 180 24.31 11.29 0.22
C ILE A 180 25.28 10.50 -0.68
N GLY A 181 25.54 10.99 -1.89
CA GLY A 181 26.43 10.33 -2.86
C GLY A 181 25.86 9.01 -3.39
N ASN A 182 26.73 8.02 -3.63
CA ASN A 182 26.33 6.74 -4.20
C ASN A 182 25.74 5.82 -3.13
N VAL A 183 24.47 5.45 -3.27
CA VAL A 183 23.78 4.54 -2.35
C VAL A 183 24.13 3.09 -2.67
N THR A 184 24.70 2.37 -1.70
CA THR A 184 25.07 0.94 -1.83
C THR A 184 24.22 0.02 -0.98
N GLU A 185 23.56 0.54 0.07
CA GLU A 185 22.66 -0.24 0.92
C GLU A 185 21.40 0.56 1.29
N VAL A 186 20.27 -0.14 1.37
CA VAL A 186 19.02 0.35 1.95
C VAL A 186 18.56 -0.64 3.01
N HIS A 187 18.16 -0.13 4.16
CA HIS A 187 17.53 -0.92 5.22
C HIS A 187 16.12 -0.40 5.42
N ALA A 188 15.13 -1.28 5.41
CA ALA A 188 13.73 -0.94 5.63
C ALA A 188 13.11 -1.95 6.60
N TRP A 189 12.29 -1.47 7.54
CA TRP A 189 11.82 -2.33 8.62
C TRP A 189 10.39 -2.03 9.06
N SER A 190 9.77 -3.00 9.71
CA SER A 190 8.46 -2.86 10.33
C SER A 190 8.29 -3.65 11.62
N ASP A 191 7.35 -3.19 12.45
CA ASP A 191 6.88 -3.88 13.66
C ASP A 191 5.94 -5.05 13.38
N ARG A 192 5.42 -5.15 12.16
CA ARG A 192 4.49 -6.21 11.75
C ARG A 192 5.19 -7.57 11.80
N PRO A 193 4.48 -8.66 12.11
CA PRO A 193 3.01 -8.81 12.13
C PRO A 193 2.32 -8.29 13.40
N MET A 194 1.07 -7.83 13.24
CA MET A 194 0.16 -7.47 14.34
C MET A 194 -1.10 -8.37 14.36
N TRP A 195 -0.98 -9.52 13.71
CA TRP A 195 -1.94 -10.61 13.56
C TRP A 195 -1.21 -11.93 13.87
N PRO A 196 -1.92 -13.04 14.11
CA PRO A 196 -1.27 -14.33 14.30
C PRO A 196 -0.41 -14.74 13.11
N GLN A 197 0.83 -15.19 13.37
CA GLN A 197 1.75 -15.73 12.38
C GLN A 197 2.59 -16.85 13.00
N GLY A 198 3.13 -17.73 12.16
CA GLY A 198 3.91 -18.88 12.63
C GLY A 198 3.13 -19.96 13.37
N LEU A 199 1.79 -20.03 13.22
CA LEU A 199 1.00 -21.11 13.80
C LEU A 199 1.23 -22.42 13.07
N THR A 200 1.28 -23.53 13.79
CA THR A 200 1.55 -24.87 13.23
C THR A 200 0.33 -25.75 13.11
N GLU A 201 -0.79 -25.33 13.68
CA GLU A 201 -2.05 -26.08 13.69
C GLU A 201 -3.21 -25.20 13.22
N ILE A 202 -4.11 -25.80 12.44
CA ILE A 202 -5.40 -25.20 12.07
C ILE A 202 -6.43 -25.74 13.06
N PRO A 203 -7.20 -24.88 13.75
CA PRO A 203 -8.23 -25.36 14.67
C PRO A 203 -9.34 -26.11 13.95
N LYS A 204 -10.21 -26.75 14.72
CA LYS A 204 -11.31 -27.57 14.19
C LYS A 204 -12.28 -26.73 13.35
N GLU A 205 -13.03 -27.39 12.49
CA GLU A 205 -14.07 -26.73 11.72
C GLU A 205 -15.22 -26.22 12.61
N ASP A 206 -15.80 -25.11 12.20
CA ASP A 206 -16.96 -24.49 12.83
C ASP A 206 -18.05 -24.21 11.77
N PRO A 207 -19.32 -24.06 12.19
CA PRO A 207 -20.38 -23.59 11.30
C PRO A 207 -20.07 -22.19 10.74
N VAL A 208 -20.29 -22.01 9.44
CA VAL A 208 -20.17 -20.70 8.79
C VAL A 208 -21.29 -19.77 9.31
N PRO A 209 -20.98 -18.56 9.80
CA PRO A 209 -22.00 -17.58 10.18
C PRO A 209 -22.91 -17.23 9.00
N ASN A 210 -24.21 -17.08 9.22
CA ASN A 210 -25.19 -16.78 8.16
C ASN A 210 -24.94 -15.42 7.43
N THR A 211 -24.17 -14.52 8.04
CA THR A 211 -23.75 -13.25 7.44
C THR A 211 -22.61 -13.40 6.44
N LEU A 212 -21.89 -14.52 6.45
CA LEU A 212 -20.69 -14.77 5.67
C LEU A 212 -20.94 -15.79 4.56
N ASP A 213 -20.60 -15.44 3.33
CA ASP A 213 -20.43 -16.41 2.26
C ASP A 213 -18.97 -16.88 2.20
N TRP A 214 -18.71 -18.05 2.79
CA TRP A 214 -17.36 -18.59 2.92
C TRP A 214 -16.76 -19.05 1.59
N ASP A 215 -17.57 -19.58 0.67
CA ASP A 215 -17.05 -20.04 -0.63
C ASP A 215 -16.63 -18.85 -1.50
N LEU A 216 -17.40 -17.76 -1.46
CA LEU A 216 -17.03 -16.51 -2.11
C LEU A 216 -15.81 -15.86 -1.45
N TRP A 217 -15.67 -15.93 -0.12
CA TRP A 217 -14.49 -15.41 0.58
C TRP A 217 -13.20 -16.17 0.19
N LEU A 218 -13.27 -17.50 0.11
CA LEU A 218 -12.15 -18.33 -0.35
C LEU A 218 -11.76 -18.00 -1.78
N GLY A 219 -12.75 -17.80 -2.66
CA GLY A 219 -12.53 -17.33 -4.02
C GLY A 219 -11.59 -18.25 -4.80
N ILE A 220 -10.42 -17.73 -5.20
CA ILE A 220 -9.42 -18.51 -5.95
C ILE A 220 -8.76 -19.62 -5.12
N ALA A 221 -8.73 -19.48 -3.79
CA ALA A 221 -7.98 -20.35 -2.90
C ALA A 221 -8.67 -21.70 -2.67
N ASP A 222 -7.89 -22.75 -2.43
CA ASP A 222 -8.39 -24.11 -2.22
C ASP A 222 -9.47 -24.18 -1.14
N LYS A 223 -10.51 -24.98 -1.43
CA LYS A 223 -11.61 -25.23 -0.50
C LYS A 223 -11.09 -25.76 0.83
N ARG A 224 -11.55 -25.15 1.92
CA ARG A 224 -11.26 -25.60 3.28
C ARG A 224 -12.42 -25.26 4.22
N PRO A 225 -12.56 -25.97 5.35
CA PRO A 225 -13.56 -25.63 6.35
C PRO A 225 -13.35 -24.22 6.91
N PHE A 226 -14.46 -23.60 7.33
CA PHE A 226 -14.42 -22.40 8.15
C PHE A 226 -14.04 -22.75 9.58
N THR A 227 -13.38 -21.83 10.26
CA THR A 227 -12.99 -21.96 11.67
C THR A 227 -13.10 -20.60 12.34
N ALA A 228 -13.78 -20.57 13.49
CA ALA A 228 -13.99 -19.35 14.27
C ALA A 228 -12.81 -19.09 15.23
N ASP A 229 -12.24 -20.15 15.80
CA ASP A 229 -11.22 -20.08 16.86
C ASP A 229 -9.77 -20.03 16.36
N GLY A 230 -8.78 -20.05 17.27
CA GLY A 230 -7.36 -20.27 16.91
C GLY A 230 -6.41 -19.09 17.11
N LYS A 231 -6.47 -18.39 18.25
CA LYS A 231 -5.60 -17.23 18.50
C LYS A 231 -4.76 -17.41 19.76
N THR A 232 -3.45 -17.43 19.58
CA THR A 232 -2.43 -17.42 20.65
C THR A 232 -1.45 -16.26 20.52
N GLU A 233 -1.70 -15.36 19.57
CA GLU A 233 -0.85 -14.23 19.17
C GLU A 233 -1.70 -12.94 19.08
N PRO A 234 -1.08 -11.75 18.97
CA PRO A 234 -1.82 -10.48 18.91
C PRO A 234 -2.86 -10.48 17.80
N ASP A 235 -4.10 -10.14 18.15
CA ASP A 235 -5.17 -9.88 17.20
C ASP A 235 -5.82 -8.53 17.51
N ARG A 236 -5.29 -7.49 16.88
CA ARG A 236 -5.78 -6.12 17.09
C ARG A 236 -7.14 -5.86 16.44
N ASN A 237 -7.53 -6.63 15.42
CA ASN A 237 -8.74 -6.37 14.65
C ASN A 237 -9.91 -7.30 15.02
N GLY A 238 -9.67 -8.27 15.91
CA GLY A 238 -10.65 -9.28 16.28
C GLY A 238 -11.03 -10.17 15.10
N GLY A 239 -12.05 -11.00 15.27
CA GLY A 239 -12.63 -11.79 14.17
C GLY A 239 -12.52 -13.30 14.35
N PHE A 240 -12.48 -14.03 13.24
CA PHE A 240 -12.31 -15.47 13.15
C PHE A 240 -10.86 -15.84 12.83
N PHE A 241 -10.57 -17.13 12.65
CA PHE A 241 -9.22 -17.64 12.40
C PHE A 241 -8.52 -16.94 11.22
N TYR A 242 -9.21 -16.89 10.08
CA TYR A 242 -8.69 -16.33 8.84
C TYR A 242 -9.05 -14.84 8.65
N GLN A 243 -10.19 -14.39 9.15
CA GLN A 243 -10.77 -13.09 8.79
C GLN A 243 -11.10 -12.24 10.02
N PRO A 244 -11.16 -10.90 9.92
CA PRO A 244 -11.05 -10.08 8.72
C PRO A 244 -9.63 -9.58 8.43
N PHE A 245 -8.64 -9.95 9.24
CA PHE A 245 -7.27 -9.42 9.11
C PHE A 245 -6.17 -10.48 9.13
N ASN A 246 -6.41 -11.62 9.77
CA ASN A 246 -5.40 -12.67 9.97
C ASN A 246 -4.95 -13.33 8.66
N TRP A 247 -5.75 -13.27 7.60
CA TRP A 247 -5.45 -13.78 6.27
C TRP A 247 -4.10 -13.28 5.74
N ARG A 248 -3.62 -12.10 6.19
CA ARG A 248 -2.29 -11.58 5.88
C ARG A 248 -1.17 -12.54 6.25
N GLY A 249 -1.39 -13.33 7.30
CA GLY A 249 -0.45 -14.31 7.83
C GLY A 249 -0.32 -15.58 7.01
N PHE A 250 -1.27 -15.90 6.13
CA PHE A 250 -1.34 -17.19 5.44
C PHE A 250 -0.79 -17.10 4.02
N TYR A 251 -0.03 -18.11 3.58
CA TYR A 251 0.54 -18.17 2.23
C TYR A 251 -0.52 -18.13 1.11
N ASP A 252 -1.71 -18.65 1.40
CA ASP A 252 -2.80 -18.78 0.43
C ASP A 252 -3.58 -17.47 0.23
N PHE A 253 -3.59 -16.60 1.24
CA PHE A 253 -4.48 -15.42 1.26
C PHE A 253 -3.74 -14.09 1.20
N GLY A 254 -2.55 -14.00 1.79
CA GLY A 254 -1.82 -12.75 1.93
C GLY A 254 -0.35 -12.84 1.56
N CYS A 255 0.37 -11.76 1.85
CA CYS A 255 1.80 -11.59 1.54
C CYS A 255 2.67 -11.32 2.78
N GLY A 256 2.18 -11.64 3.98
CA GLY A 256 2.89 -11.40 5.24
C GLY A 256 3.07 -9.93 5.58
N ALA A 257 3.98 -9.66 6.52
CA ALA A 257 4.34 -8.29 6.93
C ALA A 257 4.97 -7.51 5.76
N LEU A 258 5.79 -8.19 4.95
CA LEU A 258 6.39 -7.64 3.73
C LEU A 258 5.33 -7.03 2.80
N GLY A 259 4.33 -7.79 2.36
CA GLY A 259 3.32 -7.23 1.45
C GLY A 259 2.43 -6.16 2.10
N ASP A 260 2.21 -6.21 3.41
CA ASP A 260 1.44 -5.21 4.13
C ASP A 260 2.18 -3.85 4.22
N MET A 261 3.46 -3.86 4.63
CA MET A 261 4.16 -2.62 5.00
C MET A 261 5.26 -2.20 4.02
N ALA A 262 5.90 -3.12 3.30
CA ALA A 262 6.96 -2.75 2.38
C ALA A 262 6.46 -1.86 1.24
N CYS A 263 5.22 -2.04 0.76
CA CYS A 263 4.58 -1.13 -0.20
C CYS A 263 4.52 0.34 0.28
N HIS A 264 4.49 0.57 1.60
CA HIS A 264 4.45 1.89 2.21
C HIS A 264 5.84 2.43 2.55
N ILE A 265 6.79 1.55 2.83
CA ILE A 265 8.12 1.90 3.33
C ILE A 265 9.15 1.92 2.20
N LEU A 266 9.18 0.87 1.37
CA LEU A 266 10.06 0.76 0.21
C LEU A 266 9.59 1.59 -0.98
N GLY A 267 8.49 2.33 -0.87
CA GLY A 267 8.03 3.24 -1.92
C GLY A 267 9.03 4.38 -2.20
N ALA A 268 9.58 5.00 -1.16
CA ALA A 268 10.61 6.04 -1.33
C ALA A 268 11.92 5.46 -1.88
N PRO A 269 12.47 4.35 -1.35
CA PRO A 269 13.59 3.65 -1.98
C PRO A 269 13.35 3.26 -3.45
N ASN A 270 12.18 2.72 -3.78
CA ASN A 270 11.85 2.31 -5.14
C ASN A 270 11.91 3.49 -6.11
N MET A 271 11.34 4.64 -5.71
CA MET A 271 11.32 5.86 -6.49
C MET A 271 12.72 6.48 -6.60
N ALA A 272 13.40 6.71 -5.48
CA ALA A 272 14.69 7.39 -5.42
C ALA A 272 15.81 6.64 -6.14
N LEU A 273 15.79 5.31 -6.11
CA LEU A 273 16.87 4.46 -6.64
C LEU A 273 16.49 3.75 -7.94
N HIS A 274 15.31 4.03 -8.49
CA HIS A 274 14.76 3.39 -9.68
C HIS A 274 14.70 1.85 -9.60
N LEU A 275 14.41 1.27 -8.43
CA LEU A 275 14.54 -0.18 -8.19
C LEU A 275 13.69 -1.02 -9.18
N SER A 276 12.50 -0.55 -9.54
CA SER A 276 11.64 -1.16 -10.57
C SER A 276 12.26 -1.25 -11.97
N ASN A 277 13.25 -0.39 -12.28
CA ASN A 277 13.94 -0.37 -13.58
C ASN A 277 15.28 -1.11 -13.52
N ARG A 278 15.71 -1.55 -12.33
CA ARG A 278 16.95 -2.28 -12.15
C ARG A 278 16.72 -3.77 -12.36
N LYS A 279 17.75 -4.44 -12.87
CA LYS A 279 17.79 -5.91 -12.83
C LYS A 279 17.99 -6.37 -11.39
N LEU A 280 16.98 -7.00 -10.81
CA LEU A 280 17.13 -7.78 -9.59
C LEU A 280 17.94 -9.05 -9.93
N LEU A 281 19.06 -9.25 -9.25
CA LEU A 281 19.94 -10.40 -9.45
C LEU A 281 19.48 -11.58 -8.58
N SER A 282 19.17 -11.28 -7.32
CA SER A 282 18.77 -12.31 -6.37
C SER A 282 18.00 -11.79 -5.18
N VAL A 283 17.31 -12.70 -4.51
CA VAL A 283 16.65 -12.50 -3.22
C VAL A 283 16.92 -13.67 -2.29
N GLU A 284 17.03 -13.41 -0.99
CA GLU A 284 17.30 -14.42 0.03
C GLU A 284 16.62 -14.06 1.35
N ALA A 285 15.94 -15.02 1.97
CA ALA A 285 15.50 -14.91 3.36
C ALA A 285 16.68 -15.24 4.29
N VAL A 286 17.47 -14.23 4.64
CA VAL A 286 18.67 -14.34 5.48
C VAL A 286 18.34 -14.83 6.89
N LYS A 287 17.14 -14.53 7.39
CA LYS A 287 16.67 -14.97 8.71
C LYS A 287 15.16 -15.24 8.67
N LYS A 288 14.72 -16.29 9.37
CA LYS A 288 13.31 -16.61 9.62
C LYS A 288 13.15 -17.09 11.06
N GLU A 289 12.13 -16.59 11.76
CA GLU A 289 11.80 -17.00 13.13
C GLU A 289 10.33 -17.43 13.20
N GLY A 290 10.04 -18.51 13.91
CA GLY A 290 8.66 -19.02 14.06
C GLY A 290 8.03 -19.40 12.72
N THR A 291 8.68 -20.27 11.96
CA THR A 291 8.21 -20.75 10.65
C THR A 291 6.97 -21.62 10.78
N SER A 292 6.12 -21.62 9.75
CA SER A 292 4.91 -22.45 9.66
C SER A 292 4.77 -23.08 8.27
N PRO A 293 4.13 -24.27 8.17
CA PRO A 293 3.83 -24.87 6.87
C PRO A 293 2.76 -24.12 6.06
N PHE A 294 1.95 -23.27 6.69
CA PHE A 294 0.85 -22.54 6.02
C PHE A 294 0.83 -21.03 6.31
N MET A 295 1.67 -20.54 7.22
CA MET A 295 1.81 -19.11 7.54
C MET A 295 3.24 -18.62 7.35
N TYR A 296 3.37 -17.33 7.06
CA TYR A 296 4.64 -16.64 7.07
C TYR A 296 5.31 -16.69 8.46
N PRO A 297 6.65 -16.56 8.53
CA PRO A 297 7.39 -16.50 9.79
C PRO A 297 6.93 -15.34 10.68
N LYS A 298 7.10 -15.47 12.01
CA LYS A 298 6.82 -14.40 12.99
C LYS A 298 7.73 -13.18 12.83
N GLY A 299 8.94 -13.40 12.31
CA GLY A 299 9.90 -12.35 11.99
C GLY A 299 10.92 -12.86 10.97
N SER A 300 11.43 -11.95 10.15
CA SER A 300 12.33 -12.29 9.06
C SER A 300 13.28 -11.15 8.70
N VAL A 301 14.38 -11.54 8.04
CA VAL A 301 15.27 -10.61 7.33
C VAL A 301 15.40 -11.10 5.90
N ILE A 302 15.10 -10.24 4.93
CA ILE A 302 15.19 -10.53 3.50
C ILE A 302 16.22 -9.58 2.88
N ARG A 303 17.11 -10.11 2.05
CA ARG A 303 18.04 -9.33 1.24
C ARG A 303 17.68 -9.45 -0.23
N TYR A 304 17.68 -8.32 -0.94
CA TYR A 304 17.64 -8.23 -2.39
C TYR A 304 18.96 -7.67 -2.90
N ASP A 305 19.51 -8.26 -3.95
CA ASP A 305 20.71 -7.76 -4.63
C ASP A 305 20.32 -7.22 -6.00
N PHE A 306 20.50 -5.92 -6.21
CA PHE A 306 20.20 -5.24 -7.47
C PHE A 306 21.48 -4.91 -8.23
N ALA A 307 21.43 -5.06 -9.55
CA ALA A 307 22.49 -4.59 -10.44
C ALA A 307 22.64 -3.06 -10.41
N ALA A 308 23.76 -2.57 -10.95
CA ALA A 308 23.94 -1.16 -11.25
C ALA A 308 22.91 -0.69 -12.30
N TYR A 309 22.60 0.61 -12.29
CA TYR A 309 21.65 1.22 -13.22
C TYR A 309 22.06 2.66 -13.54
N GLY A 310 22.38 2.91 -14.81
CA GLY A 310 23.05 4.16 -15.20
C GLY A 310 24.34 4.35 -14.42
N ASP A 311 24.50 5.52 -13.80
CA ASP A 311 25.64 5.84 -12.94
C ASP A 311 25.44 5.42 -11.48
N MET A 312 24.29 4.87 -11.11
CA MET A 312 24.06 4.37 -9.76
C MET A 312 24.66 2.96 -9.60
N PRO A 313 25.45 2.69 -8.54
CA PRO A 313 26.11 1.41 -8.38
C PRO A 313 25.11 0.28 -8.08
N ALA A 314 25.59 -0.96 -8.14
CA ALA A 314 24.88 -2.09 -7.56
C ALA A 314 24.64 -1.86 -6.07
N LEU A 315 23.50 -2.34 -5.57
CA LEU A 315 23.12 -2.12 -4.17
C LEU A 315 22.36 -3.30 -3.57
N LYS A 316 22.35 -3.34 -2.24
CA LYS A 316 21.55 -4.29 -1.46
C LYS A 316 20.38 -3.59 -0.80
N VAL A 317 19.21 -4.22 -0.81
CA VAL A 317 18.06 -3.80 -0.02
C VAL A 317 17.78 -4.86 1.03
N PHE A 318 17.72 -4.45 2.29
CA PHE A 318 17.34 -5.30 3.41
C PHE A 318 15.95 -4.93 3.89
N TRP A 319 15.10 -5.94 4.06
CA TRP A 319 13.81 -5.84 4.74
C TRP A 319 13.87 -6.58 6.07
N TYR A 320 13.35 -5.96 7.13
CA TYR A 320 13.23 -6.54 8.46
C TYR A 320 11.78 -6.48 8.92
N ASP A 321 11.23 -7.60 9.39
CA ASP A 321 9.93 -7.61 10.06
C ASP A 321 9.96 -8.41 11.37
N GLY A 322 8.93 -8.22 12.19
CA GLY A 322 8.84 -8.72 13.56
C GLY A 322 9.65 -7.89 14.56
N LEU A 323 10.02 -6.65 14.22
CA LEU A 323 10.87 -5.83 15.07
C LEU A 323 10.10 -5.18 16.24
N LYS A 324 10.79 -5.04 17.38
CA LYS A 324 10.29 -4.29 18.56
C LYS A 324 10.93 -2.92 18.70
N GLU A 325 12.09 -2.73 18.07
CA GLU A 325 12.85 -1.50 18.00
C GLU A 325 13.45 -1.33 16.60
N ALA A 326 13.86 -0.12 16.24
CA ALA A 326 14.54 0.12 14.97
C ALA A 326 15.86 -0.66 14.91
N PRO A 327 16.27 -1.19 13.74
CA PRO A 327 17.49 -1.97 13.64
C PRO A 327 18.73 -1.11 13.86
N LYS A 328 19.74 -1.68 14.52
CA LYS A 328 21.06 -1.05 14.65
C LYS A 328 21.82 -1.21 13.33
N ILE A 329 22.04 -0.11 12.62
CA ILE A 329 22.72 -0.08 11.32
C ILE A 329 24.07 0.60 11.47
N ALA A 330 25.11 -0.01 10.89
CA ALA A 330 26.48 0.50 11.00
C ALA A 330 26.60 1.92 10.42
N GLY A 331 27.34 2.78 11.12
CA GLY A 331 27.59 4.16 10.72
C GLY A 331 26.49 5.17 11.10
N VAL A 332 25.34 4.72 11.61
CA VAL A 332 24.34 5.62 12.21
C VAL A 332 24.88 6.14 13.56
N PRO A 333 25.01 7.47 13.75
CA PRO A 333 25.45 8.04 15.03
C PRO A 333 24.52 7.66 16.19
N GLU A 334 25.09 7.53 17.39
CA GLU A 334 24.32 7.24 18.59
C GLU A 334 23.30 8.35 18.90
N GLY A 335 22.10 7.96 19.34
CA GLY A 335 21.03 8.90 19.69
C GLY A 335 20.24 9.45 18.49
N GLU A 336 20.60 9.06 17.26
CA GLU A 336 19.82 9.40 16.08
C GLU A 336 18.50 8.64 16.02
N TRP A 337 17.44 9.35 15.64
CA TRP A 337 16.14 8.74 15.39
C TRP A 337 16.06 8.42 13.90
N ILE A 338 15.98 7.13 13.56
CA ILE A 338 15.79 6.64 12.18
C ILE A 338 14.35 6.15 11.98
N GLY A 339 13.85 6.25 10.75
CA GLY A 339 12.47 5.93 10.40
C GLY A 339 11.48 6.95 10.95
N ASP A 340 10.32 6.48 11.38
CA ASP A 340 9.28 7.30 11.99
C ASP A 340 9.74 7.90 13.33
N PRO A 341 9.77 9.24 13.47
CA PRO A 341 10.22 9.89 14.70
C PRO A 341 9.15 9.87 15.81
N PRO A 342 9.54 10.11 17.08
CA PRO A 342 8.60 10.26 18.18
C PRO A 342 7.66 11.47 18.03
N SER A 343 6.64 11.52 18.89
CA SER A 343 5.70 12.63 19.04
C SER A 343 5.49 12.99 20.52
N LEU A 344 5.04 14.20 20.84
CA LEU A 344 4.71 14.60 22.22
C LEU A 344 3.59 13.74 22.81
N GLN A 345 3.75 13.25 24.04
CA GLN A 345 2.70 12.51 24.76
C GLN A 345 1.54 13.46 25.14
N GLY A 346 0.30 13.14 24.73
CA GLY A 346 -0.89 13.95 25.01
C GLY A 346 -1.42 14.77 23.82
N ALA A 347 -0.64 14.93 22.75
CA ALA A 347 -1.07 15.59 21.51
C ALA A 347 -2.00 14.73 20.62
N GLY A 348 -2.58 13.63 21.14
CA GLY A 348 -3.48 12.79 20.35
C GLY A 348 -4.10 11.64 21.13
N GLY A 349 -5.43 11.69 21.27
CA GLY A 349 -6.24 10.55 21.67
C GLY A 349 -6.01 9.34 20.75
N ARG A 350 -6.02 8.15 21.35
CA ARG A 350 -6.15 6.81 20.74
C ARG A 350 -5.92 6.75 19.21
N GLY A 351 -4.69 6.49 18.79
CA GLY A 351 -4.42 5.78 17.52
C GLY A 351 -4.93 6.38 16.20
N GLY A 352 -5.21 7.69 16.14
CA GLY A 352 -5.44 8.42 14.89
C GLY A 352 -4.18 9.17 14.47
N ARG A 353 -3.70 8.89 13.26
CA ARG A 353 -2.63 9.66 12.60
C ARG A 353 -3.13 11.09 12.32
N GLY A 354 -2.33 12.10 12.70
CA GLY A 354 -2.34 13.47 12.18
C GLY A 354 -3.47 14.40 12.63
N GLN A 355 -3.30 15.08 13.77
CA GLN A 355 -3.96 16.36 14.07
C GLN A 355 -2.87 17.43 14.34
N GLY A 356 -3.08 18.63 13.82
CA GLY A 356 -2.23 19.82 13.98
C GLY A 356 -2.50 20.75 12.80
N ALA A 357 -3.61 21.49 12.80
CA ALA A 357 -3.85 22.79 13.45
C ALA A 357 -3.35 23.97 12.58
N GLY A 358 -4.32 24.74 12.06
CA GLY A 358 -4.09 26.00 11.35
C GLY A 358 -5.34 26.45 10.59
N THR A 359 -6.29 27.10 11.27
CA THR A 359 -7.39 27.86 10.64
C THR A 359 -7.39 29.28 11.22
N PRO A 360 -7.52 30.36 10.41
CA PRO A 360 -7.88 31.67 10.92
C PRO A 360 -9.40 31.95 10.81
N ALA A 361 -9.95 32.34 11.96
CA ALA A 361 -11.01 33.32 12.27
C ALA A 361 -12.37 33.43 11.52
N GLY A 362 -13.44 33.55 12.35
CA GLY A 362 -14.75 34.19 12.09
C GLY A 362 -15.91 33.19 11.90
N ALA A 363 -17.09 33.23 12.54
CA ALA A 363 -17.80 34.13 13.46
C ALA A 363 -18.97 33.31 14.13
N PRO A 364 -19.71 33.81 15.16
CA PRO A 364 -20.43 32.97 16.14
C PRO A 364 -21.94 32.82 15.91
N GLY A 365 -22.54 31.74 16.42
CA GLY A 365 -24.00 31.65 16.56
C GLY A 365 -24.57 30.31 17.03
N ALA A 366 -25.28 30.36 18.16
CA ALA A 366 -26.34 29.48 18.66
C ALA A 366 -26.02 28.27 19.57
N THR A 367 -26.92 28.15 20.56
CA THR A 367 -26.90 27.56 21.90
C THR A 367 -27.29 26.06 21.98
N PRO A 368 -27.10 25.38 23.15
CA PRO A 368 -27.16 23.92 23.27
C PRO A 368 -28.50 23.37 23.81
N GLY A 369 -28.91 22.19 23.34
CA GLY A 369 -30.11 21.47 23.79
C GLY A 369 -29.82 20.01 24.19
N ALA A 370 -29.83 19.80 25.51
CA ALA A 370 -30.14 18.63 26.34
C ALA A 370 -29.96 17.18 25.83
N ALA A 371 -29.23 16.43 26.65
CA ALA A 371 -29.10 14.98 26.67
C ALA A 371 -30.35 14.28 27.27
N GLN A 372 -30.61 13.05 26.83
CA GLN A 372 -31.28 12.03 27.63
C GLN A 372 -30.65 10.66 27.38
N ALA A 373 -30.31 10.00 28.49
CA ALA A 373 -29.72 8.67 28.55
C ALA A 373 -30.79 7.62 28.87
N GLY A 374 -30.65 6.43 28.29
CA GLY A 374 -31.36 5.21 28.68
C GLY A 374 -30.52 3.96 28.29
N PRO A 375 -30.48 2.89 29.11
CA PRO A 375 -29.39 1.91 29.11
C PRO A 375 -29.76 0.58 28.44
N GLY A 376 -28.79 -0.08 27.79
CA GLY A 376 -28.97 -1.43 27.26
C GLY A 376 -27.74 -1.93 26.51
N GLY A 377 -27.14 -3.01 27.00
CA GLY A 377 -25.84 -3.51 26.59
C GLY A 377 -25.78 -4.12 25.19
N GLY A 378 -24.67 -3.83 24.52
CA GLY A 378 -24.22 -4.46 23.29
C GLY A 378 -22.96 -3.73 22.85
N ARG A 379 -21.79 -4.38 22.93
CA ARG A 379 -20.53 -3.84 22.38
C ARG A 379 -20.62 -3.87 20.85
N GLY A 380 -21.42 -2.96 20.30
CA GLY A 380 -21.53 -2.71 18.87
C GLY A 380 -20.24 -2.11 18.33
N PHE A 381 -19.82 -2.58 17.17
CA PHE A 381 -18.75 -1.99 16.38
C PHE A 381 -19.04 -0.49 16.21
N GLY A 382 -18.29 0.33 16.94
CA GLY A 382 -18.50 1.77 16.97
C GLY A 382 -18.48 2.33 15.55
N ALA A 383 -19.59 2.92 15.14
CA ALA A 383 -19.70 3.69 13.92
C ALA A 383 -18.55 4.70 13.90
N MET A 384 -17.67 4.56 12.91
CA MET A 384 -16.59 5.48 12.68
C MET A 384 -17.22 6.85 12.40
N ARG A 385 -17.04 7.81 13.31
CA ARG A 385 -17.44 9.21 13.07
C ARG A 385 -16.81 9.63 11.75
N PRO A 386 -17.55 10.27 10.83
CA PRO A 386 -16.95 10.74 9.60
C PRO A 386 -15.90 11.78 9.99
N ALA A 387 -14.62 11.45 9.80
CA ALA A 387 -13.57 12.44 9.81
C ALA A 387 -13.86 13.36 8.63
N GLY A 388 -14.39 14.55 8.92
CA GLY A 388 -14.32 15.65 7.96
C GLY A 388 -12.85 15.83 7.59
N ASN A 389 -12.56 15.65 6.30
CA ASN A 389 -11.24 15.66 5.66
C ASN A 389 -10.48 14.32 5.67
N GLU A 390 -10.82 13.40 4.75
CA GLU A 390 -9.85 12.43 4.24
C GLU A 390 -9.62 12.59 2.73
N PHE A 391 -9.36 13.84 2.33
CA PHE A 391 -8.33 14.13 1.36
C PHE A 391 -7.02 14.01 2.12
N ARG A 392 -6.32 12.87 2.08
CA ARG A 392 -5.00 12.78 2.75
C ARG A 392 -4.11 13.88 2.17
N SER A 393 -3.85 14.88 3.02
CA SER A 393 -2.81 15.90 2.91
C SER A 393 -1.54 15.26 2.38
N PRO A 394 -0.70 15.98 1.59
CA PRO A 394 0.65 15.49 1.33
C PRO A 394 1.26 15.15 2.69
N GLY A 395 1.76 13.92 2.86
CA GLY A 395 2.26 13.40 4.13
C GLY A 395 3.21 14.35 4.87
N ARG A 396 3.57 14.02 6.12
CA ARG A 396 4.36 14.93 6.95
C ARG A 396 5.73 15.15 6.33
N VAL A 397 6.15 16.41 6.21
CA VAL A 397 7.50 16.78 5.78
C VAL A 397 8.34 17.15 6.99
N PHE A 398 9.67 17.12 6.85
CA PHE A 398 10.57 17.51 7.93
C PHE A 398 10.50 19.01 8.19
N ASN A 399 10.47 19.38 9.47
CA ASN A 399 10.61 20.75 9.96
C ASN A 399 11.66 20.76 11.08
N TRP A 400 12.68 21.62 10.94
CA TRP A 400 13.79 21.68 11.89
C TRP A 400 13.35 22.12 13.29
N ASP A 401 12.55 23.18 13.39
CA ASP A 401 12.15 23.75 14.69
C ASP A 401 11.27 22.77 15.46
N GLU A 402 10.33 22.10 14.78
CA GLU A 402 9.51 21.05 15.39
C GLU A 402 10.37 19.87 15.86
N PHE A 403 11.34 19.43 15.07
CA PHE A 403 12.21 18.32 15.43
C PHE A 403 13.17 18.68 16.57
N ALA A 404 13.74 19.88 16.56
CA ALA A 404 14.57 20.41 17.63
C ALA A 404 13.77 20.54 18.94
N ALA A 405 12.51 20.99 18.86
CA ALA A 405 11.61 21.03 20.01
C ALA A 405 11.32 19.62 20.57
N LEU A 406 11.17 18.60 19.71
CA LEU A 406 11.04 17.21 20.16
C LEU A 406 12.30 16.72 20.87
N LYS A 407 13.50 17.02 20.35
CA LYS A 407 14.78 16.66 20.98
C LYS A 407 14.98 17.35 22.34
N ALA A 408 14.52 18.59 22.47
CA ALA A 408 14.61 19.37 23.71
C ALA A 408 13.43 19.13 24.68
N ALA A 409 12.45 18.29 24.31
CA ALA A 409 11.24 18.10 25.08
C ALA A 409 11.55 17.49 26.46
N THR A 410 11.11 18.18 27.52
CA THR A 410 11.11 17.64 28.89
C THR A 410 9.84 16.84 29.20
N THR A 411 8.79 17.02 28.39
CA THR A 411 7.60 16.18 28.41
C THR A 411 7.91 14.82 27.81
N PRO A 412 7.41 13.70 28.37
CA PRO A 412 7.69 12.39 27.81
C PRO A 412 7.26 12.28 26.35
N LEU A 413 8.11 11.62 25.57
CA LEU A 413 7.85 11.35 24.16
C LEU A 413 7.13 10.01 24.00
N ARG A 414 6.20 9.96 23.06
CA ARG A 414 5.62 8.72 22.56
C ARG A 414 6.41 8.29 21.31
N PHE A 415 7.15 7.20 21.44
CA PHE A 415 7.79 6.55 20.32
C PHE A 415 6.76 5.73 19.53
N PRO A 416 6.75 5.84 18.18
CA PRO A 416 5.96 4.95 17.36
C PRO A 416 6.52 3.52 17.43
N GLN A 417 5.74 2.57 16.94
CA GLN A 417 6.28 1.26 16.61
C GLN A 417 7.33 1.41 15.50
N PRO A 418 8.38 0.57 15.47
CA PRO A 418 9.49 0.75 14.53
C PRO A 418 9.06 0.49 13.10
N ASP A 419 8.87 1.56 12.33
CA ASP A 419 8.66 1.52 10.88
C ASP A 419 9.55 2.58 10.21
N GLY A 420 10.08 2.27 9.02
CA GLY A 420 10.82 3.25 8.21
C GLY A 420 11.92 2.65 7.35
N SER A 421 12.70 3.54 6.73
CA SER A 421 13.85 3.17 5.92
C SER A 421 15.06 4.08 6.13
N LEU A 422 16.24 3.56 5.84
CA LEU A 422 17.53 4.24 5.83
C LEU A 422 18.27 3.93 4.53
N PHE A 423 18.78 4.96 3.89
CA PHE A 423 19.66 4.91 2.73
C PHE A 423 21.09 5.13 3.20
N VAL A 424 22.00 4.25 2.80
CA VAL A 424 23.42 4.33 3.13
C VAL A 424 24.20 4.65 1.86
N GLY A 425 24.72 5.88 1.80
CA GLY A 425 25.56 6.35 0.70
C GLY A 425 26.98 6.73 1.13
N ASP A 426 27.88 6.83 0.15
CA ASP A 426 29.30 7.10 0.37
C ASP A 426 29.63 8.52 0.91
N LYS A 427 28.67 9.45 0.89
CA LYS A 427 28.82 10.81 1.47
C LYS A 427 27.93 11.06 2.69
N GLY A 428 27.00 10.15 2.99
CA GLY A 428 26.08 10.34 4.09
C GLY A 428 24.91 9.37 4.06
N MET A 429 23.94 9.63 4.94
CA MET A 429 22.75 8.81 5.08
C MET A 429 21.49 9.67 5.03
N LEU A 430 20.39 9.06 4.60
CA LEU A 430 19.05 9.65 4.53
C LEU A 430 18.08 8.67 5.17
N THR A 431 17.16 9.14 5.99
CA THR A 431 16.10 8.29 6.55
C THR A 431 14.71 8.82 6.21
N THR A 432 13.76 7.90 6.08
CA THR A 432 12.35 8.21 5.83
C THR A 432 11.47 7.38 6.77
N GLY A 433 10.40 7.98 7.29
CA GLY A 433 9.33 7.25 7.95
C GLY A 433 8.43 6.49 6.98
N THR A 434 7.38 5.87 7.51
CA THR A 434 6.36 5.20 6.69
C THR A 434 5.73 6.22 5.73
N TYR A 435 5.48 5.83 4.48
CA TYR A 435 4.94 6.72 3.43
C TYR A 435 5.85 7.90 3.04
N GLY A 436 7.15 7.82 3.35
CA GLY A 436 8.11 8.90 3.10
C GLY A 436 8.05 10.03 4.13
N ASP A 437 7.27 9.87 5.20
CA ASP A 437 7.07 10.92 6.20
C ASP A 437 8.39 11.35 6.85
N VAL A 438 8.54 12.65 7.09
CA VAL A 438 9.66 13.26 7.84
C VAL A 438 11.04 12.83 7.29
N THR A 439 11.15 12.81 5.95
CA THR A 439 12.41 12.52 5.24
C THR A 439 13.51 13.52 5.62
N ARG A 440 14.69 13.01 6.00
CA ARG A 440 15.78 13.83 6.56
C ARG A 440 17.16 13.19 6.43
N LEU A 441 18.20 14.02 6.34
CA LEU A 441 19.60 13.59 6.40
C LEU A 441 19.95 13.07 7.80
N ILE A 442 20.95 12.18 7.84
CA ILE A 442 21.59 11.70 9.06
C ILE A 442 23.11 12.01 8.98
N PRO A 443 23.72 12.61 10.03
CA PRO A 443 23.09 13.10 11.26
C PRO A 443 22.08 14.24 11.03
N VAL A 444 21.07 14.34 11.90
CA VAL A 444 19.93 15.24 11.69
C VAL A 444 20.33 16.71 11.72
N GLU A 445 21.41 17.08 12.41
CA GLU A 445 21.95 18.43 12.49
C GLU A 445 22.28 19.01 11.11
N LYS A 446 22.58 18.15 10.12
CA LYS A 446 22.75 18.58 8.73
C LYS A 446 21.50 19.25 8.16
N MET A 447 20.31 18.98 8.71
CA MET A 447 19.06 19.57 8.29
C MET A 447 18.84 21.01 8.77
N LYS A 448 19.61 21.50 9.75
CA LYS A 448 19.41 22.84 10.34
C LYS A 448 19.42 23.96 9.31
N ASP A 449 20.44 23.95 8.46
CA ASP A 449 20.65 24.95 7.40
C ASP A 449 20.41 24.35 6.00
N TYR A 450 19.88 23.13 5.94
CA TYR A 450 19.64 22.43 4.70
C TYR A 450 18.49 23.07 3.93
N ARG A 451 18.70 23.23 2.62
CA ARG A 451 17.68 23.69 1.70
C ARG A 451 17.34 22.55 0.77
N MET A 452 16.06 22.16 0.77
CA MET A 452 15.56 21.15 -0.15
C MET A 452 15.89 21.55 -1.61
N PRO A 453 16.30 20.60 -2.45
CA PRO A 453 16.50 20.84 -3.87
C PRO A 453 15.19 21.27 -4.53
N ALA A 454 15.31 21.84 -5.73
CA ALA A 454 14.15 22.24 -6.50
C ALA A 454 13.24 21.02 -6.80
N PRO A 455 11.92 21.16 -6.61
CA PRO A 455 10.90 20.23 -7.11
C PRO A 455 11.16 19.72 -8.54
N LEU A 456 11.36 18.41 -8.72
CA LEU A 456 11.47 17.73 -10.01
C LEU A 456 10.29 16.82 -10.33
N LEU A 457 9.69 16.19 -9.32
CA LEU A 457 8.58 15.24 -9.50
C LEU A 457 7.21 15.92 -9.48
N THR A 458 6.26 15.46 -10.29
CA THR A 458 4.88 15.98 -10.22
C THR A 458 4.24 15.67 -8.88
N ARG A 459 3.70 16.69 -8.20
CA ARG A 459 3.04 16.55 -6.89
C ARG A 459 1.62 16.01 -7.07
N SER A 460 1.24 15.07 -6.20
CA SER A 460 -0.11 14.50 -6.22
C SER A 460 -1.10 15.46 -5.56
N PRO A 461 -2.31 15.65 -6.12
CA PRO A 461 -3.36 16.45 -5.49
C PRO A 461 -3.98 15.77 -4.24
N GLY A 462 -3.57 14.53 -3.95
CA GLY A 462 -4.11 13.65 -2.91
C GLY A 462 -4.55 12.32 -3.50
N HIS A 463 -4.31 11.23 -2.79
CA HIS A 463 -4.31 9.87 -3.37
C HIS A 463 -5.60 9.47 -4.12
N MET A 464 -6.80 9.63 -3.53
CA MET A 464 -8.05 9.28 -4.24
C MET A 464 -8.37 10.25 -5.39
N ARG A 465 -8.05 11.54 -5.24
CA ARG A 465 -8.23 12.53 -6.31
C ARG A 465 -7.32 12.26 -7.49
N ASP A 466 -6.12 11.77 -7.24
CA ASP A 466 -5.14 11.41 -8.26
C ASP A 466 -5.73 10.32 -9.18
N PHE A 467 -6.36 9.31 -8.58
CA PHE A 467 -7.12 8.30 -9.33
C PHE A 467 -8.32 8.87 -10.06
N ILE A 468 -9.17 9.67 -9.37
CA ILE A 468 -10.33 10.32 -10.01
C ILE A 468 -9.90 11.17 -11.20
N ARG A 469 -8.81 11.94 -11.08
CA ARG A 469 -8.25 12.75 -12.18
C ARG A 469 -7.88 11.86 -13.36
N ALA A 470 -7.18 10.75 -13.12
CA ALA A 470 -6.79 9.80 -14.15
C ALA A 470 -8.02 9.17 -14.84
N CYS A 471 -9.04 8.79 -14.06
CA CYS A 471 -10.32 8.28 -14.59
C CYS A 471 -11.03 9.30 -15.50
N LYS A 472 -10.91 10.59 -15.19
CA LYS A 472 -11.52 11.66 -16.00
C LYS A 472 -10.70 12.04 -17.24
N GLY A 473 -9.62 11.32 -17.53
CA GLY A 473 -8.73 11.55 -18.68
C GLY A 473 -7.61 12.56 -18.44
N GLY A 474 -7.34 12.94 -17.19
CA GLY A 474 -6.15 13.71 -16.83
C GLY A 474 -4.91 12.81 -16.68
N ASP A 475 -3.83 13.39 -16.14
CA ASP A 475 -2.57 12.66 -15.97
C ASP A 475 -2.76 11.36 -15.17
N PRO A 476 -2.05 10.27 -15.54
CA PRO A 476 -2.08 9.02 -14.79
C PRO A 476 -1.80 9.23 -13.31
N ALA A 477 -2.46 8.40 -12.49
CA ALA A 477 -2.24 8.38 -11.06
C ALA A 477 -0.77 8.10 -10.73
N CYS A 478 -0.24 8.68 -9.65
CA CYS A 478 1.18 8.52 -9.26
C CYS A 478 1.57 7.07 -8.98
N SER A 479 0.59 6.20 -8.69
CA SER A 479 0.79 4.77 -8.46
C SER A 479 -0.10 3.92 -9.38
N ASN A 480 -0.23 4.32 -10.64
CA ASN A 480 -0.86 3.49 -11.67
C ASN A 480 -0.09 2.17 -11.88
N PHE A 481 -0.69 1.20 -12.57
CA PHE A 481 -0.12 -0.15 -12.64
C PHE A 481 1.21 -0.25 -13.41
N GLU A 482 1.56 0.71 -14.28
CA GLU A 482 2.92 0.75 -14.88
C GLU A 482 4.00 1.03 -13.82
N VAL A 483 3.65 1.72 -12.74
CA VAL A 483 4.53 2.00 -11.61
C VAL A 483 4.39 0.93 -10.53
N ALA A 484 3.15 0.60 -10.15
CA ALA A 484 2.87 -0.27 -9.02
C ALA A 484 3.20 -1.75 -9.28
N ALA A 485 2.97 -2.26 -10.49
CA ALA A 485 3.21 -3.67 -10.78
C ALA A 485 4.71 -4.04 -10.76
N PRO A 486 5.62 -3.30 -11.42
CA PRO A 486 7.05 -3.60 -11.31
C PRO A 486 7.59 -3.43 -9.88
N PHE A 487 7.04 -2.50 -9.10
CA PHE A 487 7.39 -2.33 -7.68
C PHE A 487 6.99 -3.56 -6.85
N VAL A 488 5.74 -4.01 -6.98
CA VAL A 488 5.26 -5.19 -6.25
C VAL A 488 5.91 -6.46 -6.77
N GLU A 489 6.24 -6.57 -8.06
CA GLU A 489 6.88 -7.75 -8.65
C GLU A 489 8.19 -8.12 -7.95
N TRP A 490 9.15 -7.19 -7.82
CA TRP A 490 10.41 -7.52 -7.15
C TRP A 490 10.19 -7.78 -5.66
N MET A 491 9.26 -7.07 -5.01
CA MET A 491 8.92 -7.27 -3.60
C MET A 491 8.33 -8.67 -3.35
N LEU A 492 7.50 -9.17 -4.26
CA LEU A 492 6.89 -10.50 -4.13
C LEU A 492 7.91 -11.64 -4.26
N LEU A 493 9.10 -11.39 -4.82
CA LEU A 493 10.18 -12.38 -4.78
C LEU A 493 10.69 -12.59 -3.35
N GLY A 494 10.62 -11.59 -2.46
CA GLY A 494 10.88 -11.80 -1.04
C GLY A 494 9.81 -12.65 -0.36
N VAL A 495 8.54 -12.49 -0.75
CA VAL A 495 7.45 -13.35 -0.29
C VAL A 495 7.73 -14.82 -0.65
N ILE A 496 8.25 -15.06 -1.86
CA ILE A 496 8.67 -16.39 -2.31
C ILE A 496 9.90 -16.88 -1.54
N ALA A 497 10.89 -16.02 -1.30
CA ALA A 497 12.09 -16.37 -0.54
C ALA A 497 11.79 -16.82 0.89
N LEU A 498 10.74 -16.29 1.54
CA LEU A 498 10.30 -16.75 2.86
C LEU A 498 9.82 -18.21 2.88
N ARG A 499 9.46 -18.77 1.72
CA ARG A 499 8.93 -20.13 1.54
C ARG A 499 9.99 -21.13 1.06
N HIS A 500 11.25 -20.69 0.94
CA HIS A 500 12.36 -21.52 0.51
C HIS A 500 13.59 -21.29 1.41
N GLU A 501 14.57 -22.19 1.36
CA GLU A 501 15.86 -22.01 2.02
C GLU A 501 16.93 -21.53 1.03
N GLY A 502 17.76 -20.59 1.45
CA GLY A 502 18.84 -20.06 0.64
C GLY A 502 18.40 -19.10 -0.48
N LYS A 503 19.36 -18.80 -1.35
CA LYS A 503 19.30 -17.73 -2.35
C LYS A 503 18.51 -18.13 -3.59
N LEU A 504 17.64 -17.25 -4.07
CA LEU A 504 16.93 -17.36 -5.34
C LEU A 504 17.52 -16.37 -6.35
N GLU A 505 17.93 -16.86 -7.51
CA GLU A 505 18.37 -16.06 -8.67
C GLU A 505 17.19 -15.86 -9.63
N TYR A 506 17.00 -14.64 -10.11
CA TYR A 506 15.81 -14.28 -10.88
C TYR A 506 16.16 -13.64 -12.23
N ASP A 507 15.48 -14.11 -13.28
CA ASP A 507 15.47 -13.53 -14.61
C ASP A 507 14.16 -12.73 -14.78
N PRO A 508 14.21 -11.39 -14.67
CA PRO A 508 13.03 -10.54 -14.80
C PRO A 508 12.52 -10.45 -16.25
N GLU A 509 13.31 -10.76 -17.27
CA GLU A 509 12.78 -10.76 -18.64
C GLU A 509 11.91 -11.99 -18.85
N LYS A 510 12.38 -13.15 -18.40
CA LYS A 510 11.69 -14.44 -18.57
C LYS A 510 10.69 -14.78 -17.47
N MET A 511 10.56 -13.93 -16.44
CA MET A 511 9.75 -14.19 -15.25
C MET A 511 10.09 -15.56 -14.63
N ARG A 512 11.37 -15.80 -14.35
CA ARG A 512 11.84 -17.15 -13.99
C ARG A 512 12.89 -17.13 -12.90
N ILE A 513 12.72 -18.00 -11.91
CA ILE A 513 13.76 -18.34 -10.94
C ILE A 513 14.69 -19.37 -11.60
N THR A 514 15.98 -19.05 -11.71
CA THR A 514 16.93 -19.78 -12.58
C THR A 514 17.65 -20.91 -11.88
N ASN A 515 17.84 -20.83 -10.56
CA ASN A 515 18.63 -21.78 -9.79
C ASN A 515 17.79 -22.77 -8.95
N VAL A 516 16.50 -22.49 -8.74
CA VAL A 516 15.56 -23.35 -7.99
C VAL A 516 14.29 -23.55 -8.81
N SER A 517 14.22 -24.63 -9.59
CA SER A 517 13.11 -24.89 -10.51
C SER A 517 11.74 -24.95 -9.81
N GLU A 518 11.67 -25.64 -8.67
CA GLU A 518 10.44 -25.82 -7.89
C GLU A 518 9.79 -24.51 -7.41
N ALA A 519 10.61 -23.49 -7.10
CA ALA A 519 10.12 -22.19 -6.66
C ALA A 519 9.33 -21.45 -7.76
N ASN A 520 9.48 -21.82 -9.04
CA ASN A 520 8.70 -21.23 -10.12
C ASN A 520 7.19 -21.52 -10.00
N LYS A 521 6.80 -22.57 -9.26
CA LYS A 521 5.38 -22.86 -8.95
C LYS A 521 4.73 -21.74 -8.13
N LEU A 522 5.53 -20.91 -7.45
CA LEU A 522 5.05 -19.80 -6.61
C LEU A 522 4.94 -18.47 -7.37
N LEU A 523 5.41 -18.41 -8.62
CA LEU A 523 5.34 -17.20 -9.45
C LEU A 523 3.93 -16.95 -10.01
N LYS A 524 3.08 -17.99 -10.01
CA LYS A 524 1.71 -17.97 -10.54
C LYS A 524 0.73 -18.47 -9.48
N PRO A 525 -0.51 -17.97 -9.46
CA PRO A 525 -1.54 -18.50 -8.59
C PRO A 525 -2.12 -19.79 -9.17
N THR A 526 -2.75 -20.59 -8.30
CA THR A 526 -3.70 -21.62 -8.72
C THR A 526 -5.10 -20.99 -8.69
N PHE A 527 -5.90 -21.28 -9.71
CA PHE A 527 -7.29 -20.85 -9.76
C PHE A 527 -8.22 -22.04 -9.53
N ARG A 528 -9.20 -21.86 -8.64
CA ARG A 528 -10.39 -22.69 -8.65
C ARG A 528 -11.23 -22.39 -9.89
N LYS A 529 -11.86 -23.44 -10.45
CA LYS A 529 -12.78 -23.33 -11.59
C LYS A 529 -13.82 -22.24 -11.37
N GLY A 530 -13.95 -21.33 -12.33
CA GLY A 530 -14.89 -20.20 -12.31
C GLY A 530 -14.34 -18.93 -11.67
N TRP A 531 -13.05 -18.91 -11.30
CA TRP A 531 -12.36 -17.75 -10.74
C TRP A 531 -11.17 -17.27 -11.58
N GLU A 532 -10.91 -17.95 -12.69
CA GLU A 532 -9.95 -17.53 -13.70
C GLU A 532 -10.35 -16.19 -14.33
N PHE A 533 -9.39 -15.49 -14.90
CA PHE A 533 -9.60 -14.35 -15.79
C PHE A 533 -8.82 -14.53 -17.08
N HIS A 534 -9.16 -13.77 -18.13
CA HIS A 534 -8.48 -13.92 -19.41
C HIS A 534 -7.03 -13.42 -19.29
N THR A 535 -6.09 -14.34 -19.49
CA THR A 535 -4.67 -13.99 -19.55
C THR A 535 -4.42 -13.00 -20.67
N VAL A 536 -3.76 -11.89 -20.36
CA VAL A 536 -3.23 -10.97 -21.35
C VAL A 536 -1.93 -11.57 -21.88
N LYS A 537 -1.91 -11.89 -23.18
CA LYS A 537 -0.70 -12.32 -23.87
C LYS A 537 -0.02 -11.08 -24.42
N THR A 538 1.23 -10.88 -24.02
CA THR A 538 2.13 -9.86 -24.57
C THR A 538 2.74 -10.30 -25.89
#